data_AF-A0A932BHF0-F1
#
_entry.id   AF-A0A932BHF0-F1
#
_cell.length_a   1.000
_cell.length_b   1.000
_cell.length_c   1.000
_cell.angle_alpha   90.00
_cell.angle_beta   90.00
_cell.angle_gamma   90.00
#
_symmetry.space_group_name_H-M   'P 1'
#
loop_
_entity.id
_entity.type
_entity.pdbx_description
1 polymer ?
#
loop_
_entity_poly.entity_id
_entity_poly.type
_entity_poly.pdbx_seq_one_letter_code
_entity_poly.pdbx_strand_id
1 'polypeptide(L)'
;NLTNTDALKDEMFRQDLRHINTNSDSEVLLNVLAHELENASVRLRLDPQTIFTAVSAVHRRVRGAYAVIAMISGYGVLAFRDPYGIRPAVIGYNETEHGTEYIVASESVAVDALRFRLLRDVAPGEAVFIEEGGAFYSQQCAQIASLNPCIFEYVYLARPDSLIDGASVYETRLRMGERLVEKIRSEYRHLDIEVVIPIPDSSRPTALQVALGLGVPYREGFVKNRYIGRTFIMPGQSVRKRSVRQKLNVIAMEFRGKNVLLVDDSIVRGTTSREIVQMARESGARKVFFATAAPPVRYPNVYGIDMPTRAELIAAHRSEDEVGREIGADALIYQDLESLKDAVRRVNPKLVSFEASCFDGRYVTGDVTSDYLQAIETRRDEARDTGEDDTAQLDLNLVTAQ
;
A
#
# COMPACT_ATOMS: atom_id res chain seq x y z
N ASN A 1 2.84 -10.66 -1.76
CA ASN A 1 4.13 -10.76 -2.48
C ASN A 1 5.06 -11.69 -1.72
N LEU A 2 5.46 -12.79 -2.35
CA LEU A 2 6.45 -13.70 -1.80
C LEU A 2 7.85 -13.36 -2.33
N THR A 3 8.80 -13.14 -1.41
CA THR A 3 10.19 -12.79 -1.75
C THR A 3 11.01 -13.98 -2.23
N ASN A 4 10.56 -15.21 -1.94
CA ASN A 4 11.21 -16.46 -2.36
C ASN A 4 10.40 -17.24 -3.41
N THR A 5 9.57 -16.57 -4.22
CA THR A 5 8.72 -17.20 -5.26
C THR A 5 9.50 -18.15 -6.17
N ASP A 6 10.65 -17.72 -6.69
CA ASP A 6 11.42 -18.52 -7.66
C ASP A 6 11.98 -19.81 -7.04
N ALA A 7 12.45 -19.72 -5.79
CA ALA A 7 12.91 -20.89 -5.04
C ALA A 7 11.76 -21.85 -4.74
N LEU A 8 10.58 -21.33 -4.36
CA LEU A 8 9.41 -22.16 -4.12
C LEU A 8 8.96 -22.86 -5.41
N LYS A 9 8.92 -22.18 -6.56
CA LYS A 9 8.57 -22.81 -7.85
C LYS A 9 9.46 -24.01 -8.18
N ASP A 10 10.77 -23.90 -7.95
CA ASP A 10 11.72 -25.03 -8.16
C ASP A 10 11.46 -26.18 -7.18
N GLU A 11 11.21 -25.87 -5.90
CA GLU A 11 10.84 -26.84 -4.87
C GLU A 11 9.53 -27.57 -5.23
N MET A 12 8.50 -26.82 -5.62
CA MET A 12 7.19 -27.36 -6.01
C MET A 12 7.29 -28.30 -7.22
N PHE A 13 8.11 -27.95 -8.21
CA PHE A 13 8.28 -28.75 -9.41
C PHE A 13 9.06 -30.04 -9.13
N ARG A 14 10.14 -29.96 -8.34
CA ARG A 14 11.05 -31.09 -8.10
C ARG A 14 10.63 -32.02 -6.96
N GLN A 15 10.03 -31.48 -5.91
CA GLN A 15 9.72 -32.21 -4.68
C GLN A 15 8.21 -32.49 -4.58
N ASP A 16 7.39 -31.44 -4.74
CA ASP A 16 5.94 -31.56 -4.55
C ASP A 16 5.22 -32.09 -5.80
N LEU A 17 5.93 -32.17 -6.93
CA LEU A 17 5.42 -32.57 -8.25
C LEU A 17 4.18 -31.77 -8.69
N ARG A 18 4.13 -30.49 -8.32
CA ARG A 18 3.06 -29.55 -8.64
C ARG A 18 3.51 -28.57 -9.71
N HIS A 19 2.76 -28.52 -10.81
CA HIS A 19 2.97 -27.54 -11.86
C HIS A 19 2.35 -26.20 -11.47
N ILE A 20 3.07 -25.10 -11.72
CA ILE A 20 2.61 -23.73 -11.55
C ILE A 20 2.39 -23.15 -12.94
N ASN A 21 1.16 -22.73 -13.22
CA ASN A 21 0.73 -22.35 -14.56
C ASN A 21 0.87 -20.84 -14.85
N THR A 22 0.98 -20.02 -13.81
CA THR A 22 1.07 -18.56 -13.92
C THR A 22 2.35 -17.99 -13.32
N ASN A 23 2.55 -16.69 -13.54
CA ASN A 23 3.60 -15.91 -12.87
C ASN A 23 3.16 -15.30 -11.54
N SER A 24 1.94 -15.61 -11.06
CA SER A 24 1.44 -15.11 -9.79
C SER A 24 2.07 -15.87 -8.61
N ASP A 25 2.64 -15.13 -7.68
CA ASP A 25 3.10 -15.65 -6.39
C ASP A 25 1.95 -16.21 -5.54
N SER A 26 0.70 -15.79 -5.82
CA SER A 26 -0.50 -16.28 -5.15
C SER A 26 -0.82 -17.73 -5.53
N GLU A 27 -0.55 -18.14 -6.77
CA GLU A 27 -0.69 -19.54 -7.19
C GLU A 27 0.36 -20.43 -6.50
N VAL A 28 1.58 -19.90 -6.33
CA VAL A 28 2.64 -20.58 -5.57
C VAL A 28 2.21 -20.74 -4.12
N LEU A 29 1.71 -19.68 -3.48
CA LEU A 29 1.23 -19.71 -2.10
C LEU A 29 0.08 -20.72 -1.91
N LEU A 30 -0.88 -20.74 -2.84
CA LEU A 30 -1.98 -21.69 -2.86
C LEU A 30 -1.48 -23.13 -2.92
N ASN A 31 -0.52 -23.41 -3.80
CA ASN A 31 0.00 -24.76 -3.96
C ASN A 31 0.85 -25.20 -2.75
N VAL A 32 1.62 -24.29 -2.13
CA VAL A 32 2.32 -24.59 -0.88
C VAL A 32 1.30 -24.95 0.21
N LEU A 33 0.25 -24.15 0.39
CA LEU A 33 -0.83 -24.46 1.34
C LEU A 33 -1.48 -25.82 1.04
N ALA A 34 -1.79 -26.10 -0.22
CA ALA A 34 -2.41 -27.37 -0.63
C ALA A 34 -1.51 -28.57 -0.32
N HIS A 35 -0.21 -28.46 -0.58
CA HIS A 35 0.76 -29.51 -0.25
C HIS A 35 0.89 -29.72 1.27
N GLU A 36 0.95 -28.64 2.05
CA GLU A 36 1.04 -28.76 3.51
C GLU A 36 -0.24 -29.33 4.14
N LEU A 37 -1.42 -29.01 3.57
CA LEU A 37 -2.68 -29.64 3.98
C LEU A 37 -2.70 -31.14 3.69
N GLU A 38 -2.20 -31.55 2.53
CA GLU A 38 -2.08 -32.95 2.15
C GLU A 38 -1.15 -33.71 3.12
N ASN A 39 0.03 -33.16 3.40
CA ASN A 39 1.00 -33.74 4.32
C ASN A 39 0.51 -33.83 5.77
N ALA A 40 -0.21 -32.82 6.24
CA ALA A 40 -0.73 -32.79 7.61
C ALA A 40 -1.94 -33.73 7.78
N SER A 41 -2.67 -34.01 6.70
CA SER A 41 -3.91 -34.78 6.76
C SER A 41 -3.68 -36.26 7.12
N VAL A 42 -4.59 -36.81 7.91
CA VAL A 42 -4.63 -38.25 8.21
C VAL A 42 -5.87 -38.83 7.56
N ARG A 43 -5.70 -39.79 6.64
CA ARG A 43 -6.80 -40.41 5.86
C ARG A 43 -7.65 -39.40 5.06
N LEU A 44 -7.02 -38.34 4.54
CA LEU A 44 -7.67 -37.28 3.75
C LEU A 44 -8.81 -36.54 4.48
N ARG A 45 -8.74 -36.52 5.82
CA ARG A 45 -9.64 -35.70 6.65
C ARG A 45 -8.86 -34.56 7.27
N LEU A 46 -9.51 -33.40 7.32
CA LEU A 46 -8.99 -32.22 7.99
C LEU A 46 -9.82 -31.96 9.25
N ASP A 47 -9.13 -31.62 10.32
CA ASP A 47 -9.70 -30.97 11.49
C ASP A 47 -9.01 -29.60 11.68
N PRO A 48 -9.54 -28.71 12.54
CA PRO A 48 -8.92 -27.39 12.76
C PRO A 48 -7.43 -27.48 13.13
N GLN A 49 -7.03 -28.47 13.92
CA GLN A 49 -5.64 -28.66 14.33
C GLN A 49 -4.73 -28.98 13.14
N THR A 50 -5.20 -29.82 12.23
CA THR A 50 -4.51 -30.20 10.99
C THR A 50 -4.31 -28.99 10.08
N ILE A 51 -5.36 -28.17 9.92
CA ILE A 51 -5.30 -26.93 9.13
C ILE A 51 -4.27 -25.96 9.72
N PHE A 52 -4.27 -25.76 11.04
CA PHE A 52 -3.28 -24.88 11.68
C PHE A 52 -1.85 -25.43 11.62
N THR A 53 -1.68 -26.75 11.68
CA THR A 53 -0.38 -27.40 11.43
C THR A 53 0.12 -27.11 10.01
N ALA A 54 -0.75 -27.19 9.01
CA ALA A 54 -0.42 -26.85 7.62
C ALA A 54 -0.02 -25.38 7.47
N VAL A 55 -0.78 -24.44 8.05
CA VAL A 55 -0.42 -23.00 8.01
C VAL A 55 0.92 -22.75 8.71
N SER A 56 1.19 -23.45 9.82
CA SER A 56 2.49 -23.36 10.50
C SER A 56 3.64 -23.82 9.60
N ALA A 57 3.41 -24.79 8.71
CA ALA A 57 4.39 -25.22 7.72
C ALA A 57 4.52 -24.23 6.56
N VAL A 58 3.42 -23.64 6.09
CA VAL A 58 3.44 -22.54 5.11
C VAL A 58 4.33 -21.40 5.62
N HIS A 59 4.16 -20.96 6.87
CA HIS A 59 4.99 -19.90 7.47
C HIS A 59 6.50 -20.24 7.57
N ARG A 60 6.88 -21.53 7.53
CA ARG A 60 8.29 -21.94 7.50
C ARG A 60 8.88 -21.91 6.09
N ARG A 61 8.08 -22.24 5.08
CA ARG A 61 8.52 -22.31 3.66
C ARG A 61 8.49 -20.94 2.99
N VAL A 62 7.43 -20.19 3.22
CA VAL A 62 7.15 -18.93 2.53
C VAL A 62 7.81 -17.74 3.23
N ARG A 63 8.38 -16.82 2.45
CA ARG A 63 8.91 -15.53 2.91
C ARG A 63 8.25 -14.39 2.13
N GLY A 64 8.07 -13.26 2.79
CA GLY A 64 7.44 -12.07 2.21
C GLY A 64 6.29 -11.56 3.06
N ALA A 65 5.29 -10.99 2.39
CA ALA A 65 4.13 -10.37 3.02
C ALA A 65 2.84 -10.84 2.34
N TYR A 66 1.87 -11.24 3.16
CA TYR A 66 0.62 -11.82 2.68
C TYR A 66 -0.48 -11.72 3.76
N ALA A 67 -1.70 -11.45 3.29
CA ALA A 67 -2.95 -11.65 4.01
C ALA A 67 -3.80 -12.56 3.12
N VAL A 68 -4.06 -13.78 3.58
CA VAL A 68 -4.68 -14.83 2.77
C VAL A 68 -6.08 -15.11 3.27
N ILE A 69 -7.00 -15.28 2.34
CA ILE A 69 -8.32 -15.87 2.56
C ILE A 69 -8.46 -17.02 1.57
N ALA A 70 -8.75 -18.21 2.06
CA ALA A 70 -8.89 -19.43 1.28
C ALA A 70 -10.16 -20.17 1.71
N MET A 71 -10.81 -20.84 0.76
CA MET A 71 -11.91 -21.74 1.06
C MET A 71 -11.47 -23.17 0.84
N ILE A 72 -11.73 -24.03 1.82
CA ILE A 72 -11.47 -25.47 1.73
C ILE A 72 -12.83 -26.14 1.62
N SER A 73 -13.13 -26.68 0.44
CA SER A 73 -14.43 -27.26 0.10
C SER A 73 -14.84 -28.37 1.07
N GLY A 74 -16.04 -28.26 1.65
CA GLY A 74 -16.57 -29.23 2.62
C GLY A 74 -16.03 -29.06 4.04
N TYR A 75 -15.29 -27.97 4.31
CA TYR A 75 -14.68 -27.70 5.62
C TYR A 75 -14.96 -26.27 6.09
N GLY A 76 -14.61 -25.25 5.30
CA GLY A 76 -14.87 -23.87 5.67
C GLY A 76 -13.90 -22.83 5.10
N VAL A 77 -13.85 -21.66 5.73
CA VAL A 77 -13.03 -20.52 5.35
C VAL A 77 -11.81 -20.43 6.27
N LEU A 78 -10.63 -20.42 5.67
CA LEU A 78 -9.35 -20.19 6.34
C LEU A 78 -8.85 -18.79 6.00
N ALA A 79 -8.40 -18.05 7.00
CA ALA A 79 -7.65 -16.82 6.80
C ALA A 79 -6.38 -16.83 7.63
N PHE A 80 -5.28 -16.28 7.12
CA PHE A 80 -4.05 -16.14 7.89
C PHE A 80 -3.21 -14.95 7.41
N ARG A 81 -2.38 -14.44 8.30
CA ARG A 81 -1.55 -13.24 8.08
C ARG A 81 -0.07 -13.59 8.20
N ASP A 82 0.78 -12.89 7.45
CA ASP A 82 2.22 -13.10 7.52
C ASP A 82 2.78 -12.91 8.95
N PRO A 83 3.89 -13.59 9.33
CA PRO A 83 4.49 -13.49 10.66
C PRO A 83 4.92 -12.10 11.09
N TYR A 84 5.02 -11.16 10.14
CA TYR A 84 5.43 -9.77 10.36
C TYR A 84 4.23 -8.80 10.41
N GLY A 85 3.01 -9.28 10.17
CA GLY A 85 1.80 -8.45 10.15
C GLY A 85 1.83 -7.34 9.10
N ILE A 86 2.52 -7.52 7.98
CA ILE A 86 2.79 -6.43 7.02
C ILE A 86 1.52 -6.04 6.24
N ARG A 87 0.78 -7.02 5.72
CA ARG A 87 -0.48 -6.77 4.98
C ARG A 87 -1.67 -6.72 5.95
N PRO A 88 -2.62 -5.79 5.79
CA PRO A 88 -3.75 -5.68 6.72
C PRO A 88 -4.76 -6.81 6.51
N ALA A 89 -5.34 -7.30 7.60
CA ALA A 89 -6.40 -8.30 7.61
C ALA A 89 -7.24 -8.16 8.88
N VAL A 90 -8.56 -8.05 8.73
CA VAL A 90 -9.50 -7.81 9.83
C VAL A 90 -10.62 -8.84 9.82
N ILE A 91 -11.15 -9.12 11.00
CA ILE A 91 -12.28 -10.02 11.22
C ILE A 91 -13.46 -9.20 11.71
N GLY A 92 -14.62 -9.44 11.13
CA GLY A 92 -15.92 -8.99 11.63
C GLY A 92 -16.83 -10.16 11.95
N TYR A 93 -17.88 -9.90 12.73
CA TYR A 93 -18.92 -10.87 13.05
C TYR A 93 -20.31 -10.24 13.03
N ASN A 94 -21.33 -11.06 12.84
CA ASN A 94 -22.72 -10.65 12.95
C ASN A 94 -23.53 -11.76 13.64
N GLU A 95 -24.35 -11.40 14.62
CA GLU A 95 -25.22 -12.36 15.32
C GLU A 95 -26.57 -12.42 14.60
N THR A 96 -26.95 -13.61 14.13
CA THR A 96 -28.22 -13.85 13.43
C THR A 96 -29.06 -14.92 14.14
N GLU A 97 -30.31 -15.09 13.73
CA GLU A 97 -31.17 -16.18 14.21
C GLU A 97 -30.62 -17.58 13.84
N HIS A 98 -29.75 -17.66 12.83
CA HIS A 98 -29.15 -18.91 12.36
C HIS A 98 -27.75 -19.19 12.95
N GLY A 99 -27.24 -18.29 13.78
CA GLY A 99 -25.90 -18.38 14.37
C GLY A 99 -25.03 -17.15 14.08
N THR A 100 -23.77 -17.22 14.49
CA THR A 100 -22.80 -16.17 14.23
C THR A 100 -22.21 -16.30 12.84
N GLU A 101 -22.35 -15.25 12.03
CA GLU A 101 -21.67 -15.12 10.74
C GLU A 101 -20.34 -14.38 10.94
N TYR A 102 -19.34 -14.70 10.13
CA TYR A 102 -18.03 -14.06 10.16
C TYR A 102 -17.65 -13.53 8.79
N ILE A 103 -16.88 -12.44 8.78
CA ILE A 103 -16.26 -11.88 7.59
C ILE A 103 -14.78 -11.65 7.86
N VAL A 104 -13.95 -11.89 6.85
CA VAL A 104 -12.55 -11.47 6.84
C VAL A 104 -12.33 -10.56 5.63
N ALA A 105 -11.63 -9.45 5.84
CA ALA A 105 -11.37 -8.47 4.79
C ALA A 105 -10.00 -7.81 4.98
N SER A 106 -9.47 -7.15 3.93
CA SER A 106 -8.23 -6.37 4.06
C SER A 106 -8.41 -5.10 4.91
N GLU A 107 -9.61 -4.48 4.86
CA GLU A 107 -9.90 -3.22 5.56
C GLU A 107 -11.25 -3.29 6.30
N SER A 108 -11.33 -2.63 7.48
CA SER A 108 -12.54 -2.61 8.31
C SER A 108 -13.77 -2.03 7.61
N VAL A 109 -13.58 -1.15 6.63
CA VAL A 109 -14.69 -0.54 5.88
C VAL A 109 -15.56 -1.56 5.16
N ALA A 110 -15.02 -2.73 4.79
CA ALA A 110 -15.82 -3.82 4.22
C ALA A 110 -16.74 -4.46 5.27
N VAL A 111 -16.26 -4.58 6.51
CA VAL A 111 -17.02 -5.05 7.66
C VAL A 111 -18.19 -4.09 7.94
N ASP A 112 -17.89 -2.79 8.00
CA ASP A 112 -18.88 -1.74 8.27
C ASP A 112 -19.93 -1.64 7.15
N ALA A 113 -19.49 -1.69 5.88
CA ALA A 113 -20.38 -1.60 4.72
C ALA A 113 -21.43 -2.73 4.68
N LEU A 114 -21.06 -3.91 5.16
CA LEU A 114 -21.94 -5.07 5.27
C LEU A 114 -22.66 -5.16 6.62
N ARG A 115 -22.51 -4.15 7.49
CA ARG A 115 -23.13 -4.04 8.82
C ARG A 115 -22.72 -5.16 9.79
N PHE A 116 -21.55 -5.75 9.58
CA PHE A 116 -20.92 -6.60 10.57
C PHE A 116 -20.31 -5.72 11.67
N ARG A 117 -20.13 -6.28 12.86
CA ARG A 117 -19.37 -5.66 13.94
C ARG A 117 -17.91 -6.03 13.80
N LEU A 118 -17.01 -5.06 13.88
CA LEU A 118 -15.58 -5.32 13.92
C LEU A 118 -15.22 -6.16 15.16
N LEU A 119 -14.55 -7.28 14.96
CA LEU A 119 -14.07 -8.14 16.04
C LEU A 119 -12.66 -7.71 16.46
N ARG A 120 -11.70 -7.81 15.52
CA ARG A 120 -10.28 -7.45 15.67
C ARG A 120 -9.52 -7.70 14.37
N ASP A 121 -8.29 -7.20 14.29
CA ASP A 121 -7.32 -7.62 13.28
C ASP A 121 -6.90 -9.09 13.47
N VAL A 122 -6.54 -9.76 12.36
CA VAL A 122 -5.80 -11.03 12.39
C VAL A 122 -4.38 -10.71 12.85
N ALA A 123 -3.92 -11.37 13.91
CA ALA A 123 -2.61 -11.11 14.49
C ALA A 123 -1.47 -11.60 13.56
N PRO A 124 -0.24 -11.06 13.69
CA PRO A 124 0.91 -11.56 12.92
C PRO A 124 1.13 -13.06 13.13
N GLY A 125 1.19 -13.83 12.03
CA GLY A 125 1.35 -15.28 12.04
C GLY A 125 0.13 -16.08 12.51
N GLU A 126 -0.98 -15.41 12.84
CA GLU A 126 -2.21 -16.09 13.23
C GLU A 126 -2.93 -16.66 12.01
N ALA A 127 -3.53 -17.83 12.23
CA ALA A 127 -4.55 -18.39 11.36
C ALA A 127 -5.91 -18.42 12.08
N VAL A 128 -6.96 -18.13 11.33
CA VAL A 128 -8.36 -18.18 11.72
C VAL A 128 -9.07 -19.15 10.79
N PHE A 129 -9.85 -20.06 11.35
CA PHE A 129 -10.64 -21.02 10.59
C PHE A 129 -12.10 -20.95 11.03
N ILE A 130 -12.99 -20.75 10.06
CA ILE A 130 -14.44 -20.67 10.24
C ILE A 130 -15.03 -21.89 9.54
N GLU A 131 -15.54 -22.84 10.31
CA GLU A 131 -16.17 -24.04 9.76
C GLU A 131 -17.48 -23.70 9.05
N GLU A 132 -17.91 -24.56 8.12
CA GLU A 132 -19.22 -24.44 7.45
C GLU A 132 -20.40 -24.37 8.44
N GLY A 133 -20.26 -24.99 9.61
CA GLY A 133 -21.25 -24.91 10.70
C GLY A 133 -21.22 -23.62 11.54
N GLY A 134 -20.32 -22.68 11.23
CA GLY A 134 -20.19 -21.39 11.93
C GLY A 134 -19.26 -21.40 13.15
N ALA A 135 -18.62 -22.53 13.46
CA ALA A 135 -17.65 -22.60 14.55
C ALA A 135 -16.36 -21.83 14.19
N PHE A 136 -15.91 -20.95 15.09
CA PHE A 136 -14.74 -20.10 14.92
C PHE A 136 -13.55 -20.63 15.71
N TYR A 137 -12.42 -20.81 15.02
CA TYR A 137 -11.15 -21.24 15.59
C TYR A 137 -10.04 -20.25 15.26
N SER A 138 -9.10 -20.09 16.19
CA SER A 138 -7.95 -19.18 16.04
C SER A 138 -6.71 -19.82 16.64
N GLN A 139 -5.59 -19.79 15.93
CA GLN A 139 -4.32 -20.31 16.45
C GLN A 139 -3.13 -19.50 15.93
N GLN A 140 -2.18 -19.20 16.83
CA GLN A 140 -0.87 -18.72 16.45
C GLN A 140 -0.10 -19.84 15.71
N CYS A 141 0.27 -19.60 14.46
CA CYS A 141 0.92 -20.58 13.58
C CYS A 141 2.38 -20.23 13.29
N ALA A 142 2.84 -19.02 13.64
CA ALA A 142 4.24 -18.64 13.56
C ALA A 142 4.93 -18.79 14.92
N GLN A 143 6.12 -19.40 14.93
CA GLN A 143 6.93 -19.52 16.15
C GLN A 143 7.46 -18.16 16.62
N ILE A 144 7.83 -17.30 15.66
CA ILE A 144 8.31 -15.94 15.91
C ILE A 144 7.41 -15.01 15.12
N ALA A 145 6.69 -14.16 15.83
CA ALA A 145 5.77 -13.20 15.26
C ALA A 145 6.12 -11.79 15.76
N SER A 146 6.00 -10.80 14.88
CA SER A 146 6.21 -9.39 15.24
C SER A 146 5.26 -8.52 14.43
N LEU A 147 4.75 -7.44 15.03
CA LEU A 147 3.80 -6.55 14.37
C LEU A 147 4.54 -5.39 13.70
N ASN A 148 4.58 -5.41 12.37
CA ASN A 148 5.23 -4.41 11.53
C ASN A 148 4.29 -4.01 10.37
N PRO A 149 3.14 -3.37 10.64
CA PRO A 149 2.19 -3.00 9.59
C PRO A 149 2.85 -2.11 8.54
N CYS A 150 2.42 -2.26 7.29
CA CYS A 150 2.92 -1.45 6.20
C CYS A 150 2.55 0.01 6.43
N ILE A 151 3.56 0.87 6.60
CA ILE A 151 3.34 2.27 6.93
C ILE A 151 2.67 3.03 5.77
N PHE A 152 2.84 2.52 4.53
CA PHE A 152 2.29 3.13 3.32
C PHE A 152 0.76 3.00 3.21
N GLU A 153 0.16 2.03 3.92
CA GLU A 153 -1.30 1.93 4.07
C GLU A 153 -1.86 3.21 4.71
N TYR A 154 -1.22 3.66 5.79
CA TYR A 154 -1.63 4.88 6.49
C TYR A 154 -1.39 6.16 5.66
N VAL A 155 -0.31 6.20 4.87
CA VAL A 155 0.03 7.35 4.02
C VAL A 155 -1.00 7.55 2.92
N TYR A 156 -1.30 6.50 2.14
CA TYR A 156 -2.04 6.66 0.89
C TYR A 156 -3.01 5.53 0.59
N LEU A 157 -2.59 4.26 0.75
CA LEU A 157 -3.26 3.15 0.09
C LEU A 157 -4.62 2.80 0.71
N ALA A 158 -4.69 2.73 2.04
CA ALA A 158 -5.93 2.42 2.73
C ALA A 158 -6.93 3.57 2.66
N ARG A 159 -8.21 3.23 2.75
CA ARG A 159 -9.26 4.24 2.88
C ARG A 159 -9.17 4.96 4.23
N PRO A 160 -9.48 6.26 4.28
CA PRO A 160 -9.39 7.02 5.52
C PRO A 160 -10.36 6.53 6.61
N ASP A 161 -11.50 5.94 6.23
CA ASP A 161 -12.50 5.39 7.14
C ASP A 161 -12.16 3.98 7.66
N SER A 162 -10.98 3.45 7.35
CA SER A 162 -10.51 2.16 7.85
C SER A 162 -9.75 2.27 9.18
N LEU A 163 -9.88 1.22 10.00
CA LEU A 163 -9.03 0.91 11.14
C LEU A 163 -8.09 -0.22 10.73
N ILE A 164 -6.78 -0.02 10.89
CA ILE A 164 -5.75 -1.03 10.62
C ILE A 164 -4.91 -1.20 11.88
N ASP A 165 -4.87 -2.42 12.41
CA ASP A 165 -4.21 -2.76 13.68
C ASP A 165 -4.62 -1.81 14.81
N GLY A 166 -5.92 -1.52 14.89
CA GLY A 166 -6.53 -0.58 15.85
C GLY A 166 -6.21 0.90 15.64
N ALA A 167 -5.45 1.28 14.62
CA ALA A 167 -5.16 2.68 14.30
C ALA A 167 -6.08 3.21 13.19
N SER A 168 -6.72 4.36 13.44
CA SER A 168 -7.49 5.09 12.41
C SER A 168 -6.58 5.68 11.36
N VAL A 169 -6.84 5.33 10.08
CA VAL A 169 -6.12 5.89 8.93
C VAL A 169 -6.37 7.40 8.83
N TYR A 170 -7.61 7.84 8.98
CA TYR A 170 -7.95 9.27 8.95
C TYR A 170 -7.24 10.06 10.06
N GLU A 171 -7.31 9.60 11.33
CA GLU A 171 -6.63 10.30 12.42
C GLU A 171 -5.12 10.35 12.19
N THR A 172 -4.53 9.24 11.72
CA THR A 172 -3.10 9.19 11.40
C THR A 172 -2.72 10.26 10.37
N ARG A 173 -3.50 10.42 9.29
CA ARG A 173 -3.26 11.46 8.27
C ARG A 173 -3.40 12.88 8.81
N LEU A 174 -4.26 13.11 9.80
CA LEU A 174 -4.32 14.38 10.53
C LEU A 174 -3.02 14.61 11.33
N ARG A 175 -2.55 13.59 12.07
CA ARG A 175 -1.29 13.66 12.83
C ARG A 175 -0.07 13.89 11.94
N MET A 176 -0.04 13.33 10.74
CA MET A 176 1.01 13.63 9.74
C MET A 176 1.06 15.14 9.45
N GLY A 177 -0.11 15.80 9.32
CA GLY A 177 -0.20 17.24 9.10
C GLY A 177 0.28 18.05 10.31
N GLU A 178 -0.06 17.64 11.53
CA GLU A 178 0.47 18.27 12.76
C GLU A 178 2.01 18.22 12.81
N ARG A 179 2.59 17.05 12.49
CA ARG A 179 4.05 16.87 12.45
C ARG A 179 4.70 17.68 11.33
N LEU A 180 4.06 17.79 10.17
CA LEU A 180 4.54 18.60 9.05
C LEU A 180 4.53 20.10 9.40
N VAL A 181 3.56 20.58 10.18
CA VAL A 181 3.53 21.96 10.70
C VAL A 181 4.71 22.23 11.63
N GLU A 182 5.03 21.29 12.52
CA GLU A 182 6.19 21.40 13.41
C GLU A 182 7.47 21.58 12.60
N LYS A 183 7.68 20.75 11.56
CA LYS A 183 8.82 20.85 10.64
C LYS A 183 8.85 22.16 9.85
N ILE A 184 7.71 22.62 9.34
CA ILE A 184 7.63 23.90 8.62
C ILE A 184 8.02 25.06 9.54
N ARG A 185 7.56 25.07 10.78
CA ARG A 185 7.85 26.13 11.75
C ARG A 185 9.29 26.13 12.27
N SER A 186 9.96 24.97 12.29
CA SER A 186 11.36 24.84 12.70
C SER A 186 12.32 25.21 11.57
N GLU A 187 12.13 24.63 10.38
CA GLU A 187 13.12 24.67 9.29
C GLU A 187 12.74 25.63 8.16
N TYR A 188 11.44 25.82 7.92
CA TYR A 188 10.91 26.55 6.76
C TYR A 188 10.13 27.82 7.13
N ARG A 189 10.36 28.37 8.33
CA ARG A 189 9.67 29.59 8.82
C ARG A 189 9.88 30.82 7.95
N HIS A 190 10.94 30.82 7.15
CA HIS A 190 11.27 31.88 6.21
C HIS A 190 10.41 31.85 4.93
N LEU A 191 9.63 30.76 4.70
CA LEU A 191 8.71 30.67 3.58
C LEU A 191 7.44 31.48 3.87
N ASP A 192 7.17 32.45 3.01
CA ASP A 192 5.95 33.27 3.04
C ASP A 192 4.79 32.51 2.38
N ILE A 193 4.12 31.65 3.15
CA ILE A 193 3.00 30.82 2.68
C ILE A 193 1.68 31.58 2.90
N GLU A 194 0.94 31.83 1.82
CA GLU A 194 -0.33 32.59 1.89
C GLU A 194 -1.57 31.68 1.85
N VAL A 195 -1.44 30.46 1.32
CA VAL A 195 -2.54 29.50 1.19
C VAL A 195 -2.00 28.08 1.11
N VAL A 196 -2.72 27.13 1.72
CA VAL A 196 -2.45 25.69 1.61
C VAL A 196 -3.49 25.06 0.70
N ILE A 197 -3.01 24.28 -0.27
CA ILE A 197 -3.84 23.62 -1.28
C ILE A 197 -3.49 22.12 -1.30
N PRO A 198 -4.44 21.21 -1.03
CA PRO A 198 -4.20 19.78 -1.16
C PRO A 198 -4.15 19.35 -2.62
N ILE A 199 -3.42 18.27 -2.87
CA ILE A 199 -3.55 17.46 -4.08
C ILE A 199 -4.54 16.33 -3.78
N PRO A 200 -5.75 16.35 -4.35
CA PRO A 200 -6.84 15.46 -3.93
C PRO A 200 -6.61 13.99 -4.36
N ASP A 201 -7.09 13.01 -3.59
CA ASP A 201 -7.98 13.14 -2.43
C ASP A 201 -7.30 12.80 -1.08
N SER A 202 -6.26 11.98 -1.10
CA SER A 202 -5.53 11.40 0.05
C SER A 202 -4.92 12.45 0.98
N SER A 203 -4.34 13.51 0.42
CA SER A 203 -3.64 14.55 1.19
C SER A 203 -4.56 15.54 1.90
N ARG A 204 -5.88 15.54 1.63
CA ARG A 204 -6.82 16.52 2.19
C ARG A 204 -6.77 16.62 3.73
N PRO A 205 -6.79 15.53 4.51
CA PRO A 205 -6.73 15.61 5.97
C PRO A 205 -5.42 16.25 6.44
N THR A 206 -4.29 15.85 5.84
CA THR A 206 -2.97 16.39 6.15
C THR A 206 -2.91 17.89 5.83
N ALA A 207 -3.31 18.29 4.62
CA ALA A 207 -3.31 19.69 4.19
C ALA A 207 -4.22 20.57 5.05
N LEU A 208 -5.37 20.05 5.48
CA LEU A 208 -6.26 20.75 6.40
C LEU A 208 -5.54 21.05 7.72
N GLN A 209 -4.88 20.06 8.32
CA GLN A 209 -4.11 20.26 9.54
C GLN A 209 -2.91 21.20 9.34
N VAL A 210 -2.27 21.15 8.17
CA VAL A 210 -1.20 22.09 7.83
C VAL A 210 -1.72 23.53 7.77
N ALA A 211 -2.85 23.77 7.11
CA ALA A 211 -3.47 25.09 7.02
C ALA A 211 -3.85 25.64 8.41
N LEU A 212 -4.52 24.81 9.22
CA LEU A 212 -4.91 25.14 10.59
C LEU A 212 -3.69 25.45 11.45
N GLY A 213 -2.66 24.61 11.39
CA GLY A 213 -1.43 24.76 12.15
C GLY A 213 -0.60 25.97 11.71
N LEU A 214 -0.56 26.32 10.43
CA LEU A 214 0.14 27.53 9.96
C LEU A 214 -0.69 28.81 10.14
N GLY A 215 -1.99 28.70 10.40
CA GLY A 215 -2.89 29.85 10.54
C GLY A 215 -3.18 30.54 9.20
N VAL A 216 -3.14 29.78 8.10
CA VAL A 216 -3.38 30.27 6.73
C VAL A 216 -4.60 29.60 6.13
N PRO A 217 -5.26 30.21 5.13
CA PRO A 217 -6.44 29.60 4.49
C PRO A 217 -6.14 28.24 3.85
N TYR A 218 -7.05 27.28 4.07
CA TYR A 218 -7.18 26.07 3.26
C TYR A 218 -8.06 26.36 2.05
N ARG A 219 -7.62 25.99 0.84
CA ARG A 219 -8.40 26.16 -0.39
C ARG A 219 -8.30 24.93 -1.28
N GLU A 220 -9.44 24.53 -1.86
CA GLU A 220 -9.46 23.55 -2.94
C GLU A 220 -9.00 24.25 -4.23
N GLY A 221 -7.70 24.13 -4.55
CA GLY A 221 -7.15 24.64 -5.81
C GLY A 221 -7.17 23.61 -6.95
N PHE A 222 -7.18 22.32 -6.62
CA PHE A 222 -7.27 21.24 -7.59
C PHE A 222 -8.57 20.47 -7.42
N VAL A 223 -9.22 20.17 -8.53
CA VAL A 223 -10.40 19.30 -8.58
C VAL A 223 -10.01 18.03 -9.34
N LYS A 224 -10.10 16.88 -8.65
CA LYS A 224 -9.92 15.59 -9.29
C LYS A 224 -11.08 15.26 -10.20
N ASN A 225 -10.76 14.95 -11.46
CA ASN A 225 -11.75 14.46 -12.41
C ASN A 225 -12.12 13.03 -12.00
N ARG A 226 -13.35 12.82 -11.52
CA ARG A 226 -13.81 11.50 -11.06
C ARG A 226 -13.99 10.51 -12.21
N TYR A 227 -14.25 11.01 -13.41
CA TYR A 227 -14.58 10.22 -14.59
C TYR A 227 -13.45 10.36 -15.62
N ILE A 228 -12.42 9.52 -15.50
CA ILE A 228 -11.30 9.50 -16.43
C ILE A 228 -11.32 8.14 -17.11
N GLY A 229 -11.58 8.14 -18.42
CA GLY A 229 -11.49 6.92 -19.24
C GLY A 229 -10.04 6.53 -19.52
N ARG A 230 -9.81 5.26 -19.87
CA ARG A 230 -8.51 4.82 -20.42
C ARG A 230 -8.19 5.66 -21.66
N THR A 231 -6.96 6.16 -21.76
CA THR A 231 -6.51 6.91 -22.93
C THR A 231 -6.34 5.91 -24.08
N PHE A 232 -7.21 5.93 -25.09
CA PHE A 232 -7.08 5.07 -26.27
C PHE A 232 -5.83 5.44 -27.08
N ILE A 233 -5.33 4.48 -27.88
CA ILE A 233 -4.21 4.67 -28.81
C ILE A 233 -4.53 5.85 -29.75
N MET A 234 -3.91 7.00 -29.50
CA MET A 234 -4.03 8.20 -30.33
C MET A 234 -2.85 8.25 -31.32
N PRO A 235 -3.08 8.28 -32.64
CA PRO A 235 -1.99 8.40 -33.61
C PRO A 235 -1.36 9.80 -33.52
N GLY A 236 -0.14 9.90 -32.97
CA GLY A 236 0.67 11.12 -32.92
C GLY A 236 1.43 11.29 -31.60
N GLN A 237 2.77 11.40 -31.67
CA GLN A 237 3.63 11.59 -30.49
C GLN A 237 3.35 12.89 -29.70
N SER A 238 2.76 13.90 -30.34
CA SER A 238 2.43 15.19 -29.72
C SER A 238 1.31 15.12 -28.69
N VAL A 239 0.48 14.06 -28.69
CA VAL A 239 -0.70 13.93 -27.80
C VAL A 239 -0.37 13.13 -26.52
N ARG A 240 0.83 12.54 -26.40
CA ARG A 240 1.23 11.71 -25.24
C ARG A 240 1.64 12.50 -23.98
N LYS A 241 1.54 13.84 -23.98
CA LYS A 241 1.97 14.72 -22.86
C LYS A 241 0.84 15.42 -22.07
N ARG A 242 -0.37 14.85 -21.95
CA ARG A 242 -1.46 15.48 -21.17
C ARG A 242 -2.16 14.57 -20.14
N SER A 243 -1.48 13.56 -19.60
CA SER A 243 -2.10 12.63 -18.64
C SER A 243 -2.51 13.29 -17.31
N VAL A 244 -1.71 14.22 -16.76
CA VAL A 244 -2.03 14.85 -15.46
C VAL A 244 -3.16 15.88 -15.58
N ARG A 245 -3.19 16.68 -16.66
CA ARG A 245 -4.30 17.62 -16.93
C ARG A 245 -5.63 16.94 -17.19
N GLN A 246 -5.62 15.66 -17.62
CA GLN A 246 -6.82 14.85 -17.68
C GLN A 246 -7.29 14.41 -16.29
N LYS A 247 -6.35 14.27 -15.33
CA LYS A 247 -6.64 13.83 -13.96
C LYS A 247 -7.10 14.96 -13.03
N LEU A 248 -6.53 16.15 -13.19
CA LEU A 248 -6.75 17.29 -12.30
C LEU A 248 -7.13 18.53 -13.11
N ASN A 249 -8.12 19.27 -12.63
CA ASN A 249 -8.45 20.61 -13.09
C ASN A 249 -8.03 21.65 -12.04
N VAL A 250 -7.61 22.83 -12.50
CA VAL A 250 -7.14 23.91 -11.63
C VAL A 250 -8.20 24.99 -11.47
N ILE A 251 -8.47 25.40 -10.24
CA ILE A 251 -9.27 26.59 -9.92
C ILE A 251 -8.33 27.79 -9.90
N ALA A 252 -8.08 28.39 -11.07
CA ALA A 252 -7.01 29.37 -11.25
C ALA A 252 -7.06 30.58 -10.28
N MET A 253 -8.25 31.00 -9.85
CA MET A 253 -8.41 32.09 -8.88
C MET A 253 -7.78 31.79 -7.51
N GLU A 254 -7.60 30.52 -7.16
CA GLU A 254 -6.98 30.14 -5.89
C GLU A 254 -5.45 30.31 -5.90
N PHE A 255 -4.83 30.37 -7.08
CA PHE A 255 -3.37 30.48 -7.26
C PHE A 255 -2.90 31.90 -7.59
N ARG A 256 -3.70 32.65 -8.36
CA ARG A 256 -3.28 33.92 -8.96
C ARG A 256 -2.72 34.92 -7.93
N GLY A 257 -1.45 35.28 -8.09
CA GLY A 257 -0.75 36.28 -7.29
C GLY A 257 -0.29 35.81 -5.91
N LYS A 258 -0.51 34.54 -5.54
CA LYS A 258 -0.23 34.02 -4.19
C LYS A 258 1.03 33.15 -4.15
N ASN A 259 1.67 33.09 -3.00
CA ASN A 259 2.65 32.08 -2.63
C ASN A 259 1.91 30.86 -2.06
N VAL A 260 1.84 29.77 -2.83
CA VAL A 260 1.03 28.59 -2.49
C VAL A 260 1.90 27.49 -1.88
N LEU A 261 1.40 26.82 -0.85
CA LEU A 261 1.93 25.53 -0.40
C LEU A 261 1.01 24.41 -0.90
N LEU A 262 1.55 23.59 -1.81
CA LEU A 262 0.89 22.36 -2.25
C LEU A 262 1.24 21.23 -1.29
N VAL A 263 0.26 20.44 -0.89
CA VAL A 263 0.46 19.27 -0.02
C VAL A 263 0.02 18.01 -0.76
N ASP A 264 0.93 17.06 -0.92
CA ASP A 264 0.67 15.73 -1.50
C ASP A 264 0.89 14.61 -0.47
N ASP A 265 0.41 13.41 -0.75
CA ASP A 265 0.73 12.25 0.10
C ASP A 265 2.19 11.82 -0.03
N SER A 266 2.70 11.68 -1.26
CA SER A 266 4.02 11.12 -1.55
C SER A 266 4.55 11.58 -2.91
N ILE A 267 5.87 11.45 -3.11
CA ILE A 267 6.52 11.66 -4.41
C ILE A 267 7.28 10.38 -4.79
N VAL A 268 6.86 9.74 -5.89
CA VAL A 268 7.45 8.48 -6.38
C VAL A 268 8.36 8.73 -7.59
N ARG A 269 7.79 8.94 -8.79
CA ARG A 269 8.54 9.26 -10.02
C ARG A 269 8.75 10.76 -10.24
N GLY A 270 8.04 11.61 -9.49
CA GLY A 270 8.10 13.07 -9.61
C GLY A 270 7.46 13.69 -10.86
N THR A 271 7.17 12.90 -11.91
CA THR A 271 6.54 13.40 -13.15
C THR A 271 5.18 14.07 -12.89
N THR A 272 4.35 13.48 -12.04
CA THR A 272 3.05 14.05 -11.65
C THR A 272 3.23 15.34 -10.87
N SER A 273 4.11 15.35 -9.87
CA SER A 273 4.39 16.52 -9.04
C SER A 273 4.92 17.69 -9.88
N ARG A 274 5.80 17.42 -10.85
CA ARG A 274 6.30 18.42 -11.80
C ARG A 274 5.18 19.07 -12.62
N GLU A 275 4.27 18.28 -13.17
CA GLU A 275 3.12 18.78 -13.91
C GLU A 275 2.18 19.60 -13.01
N ILE A 276 1.96 19.16 -11.76
CA ILE A 276 1.14 19.88 -10.79
C ILE A 276 1.74 21.26 -10.46
N VAL A 277 3.05 21.32 -10.20
CA VAL A 277 3.76 22.58 -9.95
C VAL A 277 3.67 23.50 -11.16
N GLN A 278 3.85 22.95 -12.37
CA GLN A 278 3.70 23.71 -13.61
C GLN A 278 2.27 24.27 -13.76
N MET A 279 1.24 23.46 -13.51
CA MET A 279 -0.17 23.87 -13.56
C MET A 279 -0.48 25.00 -12.57
N ALA A 280 0.11 24.96 -11.38
CA ALA A 280 -0.02 26.03 -10.38
C ALA A 280 0.65 27.34 -10.87
N ARG A 281 1.86 27.26 -11.44
CA ARG A 281 2.56 28.42 -12.02
C ARG A 281 1.81 29.01 -13.21
N GLU A 282 1.33 28.18 -14.13
CA GLU A 282 0.52 28.61 -15.29
C GLU A 282 -0.79 29.29 -14.86
N SER A 283 -1.31 28.94 -13.68
CA SER A 283 -2.50 29.57 -13.09
C SER A 283 -2.19 30.89 -12.36
N GLY A 284 -0.92 31.32 -12.36
CA GLY A 284 -0.48 32.62 -11.85
C GLY A 284 0.04 32.61 -10.42
N ALA A 285 0.40 31.45 -9.85
CA ALA A 285 1.10 31.40 -8.56
C ALA A 285 2.44 32.13 -8.62
N ARG A 286 2.75 32.94 -7.60
CA ARG A 286 3.99 33.71 -7.48
C ARG A 286 5.16 32.82 -7.06
N LYS A 287 4.94 32.04 -6.01
CA LYS A 287 5.82 30.95 -5.56
C LYS A 287 4.99 29.70 -5.35
N VAL A 288 5.58 28.54 -5.63
CA VAL A 288 4.98 27.22 -5.45
C VAL A 288 5.91 26.42 -4.55
N PHE A 289 5.55 26.34 -3.27
CA PHE A 289 6.16 25.41 -2.33
C PHE A 289 5.43 24.08 -2.40
N PHE A 290 6.15 22.99 -2.15
CA PHE A 290 5.60 21.65 -2.18
C PHE A 290 5.96 20.93 -0.89
N ALA A 291 4.98 20.30 -0.24
CA ALA A 291 5.20 19.46 0.92
C ALA A 291 4.56 18.09 0.71
N THR A 292 5.13 17.07 1.32
CA THR A 292 4.61 15.71 1.26
C THR A 292 4.46 15.11 2.65
N ALA A 293 3.37 14.38 2.86
CA ALA A 293 3.06 13.67 4.10
C ALA A 293 3.99 12.47 4.35
N ALA A 294 4.70 12.01 3.33
CA ALA A 294 5.63 10.89 3.37
C ALA A 294 7.09 11.36 3.30
N PRO A 295 8.03 10.57 3.83
CA PRO A 295 9.46 10.71 3.52
C PRO A 295 9.75 10.43 2.04
N PRO A 296 10.97 10.75 1.56
CA PRO A 296 11.35 10.43 0.19
C PRO A 296 11.31 8.92 -0.05
N VAL A 297 10.59 8.48 -1.08
CA VAL A 297 10.56 7.07 -1.51
C VAL A 297 11.86 6.78 -2.25
N ARG A 298 12.75 6.00 -1.62
CA ARG A 298 14.12 5.73 -2.13
C ARG A 298 14.32 4.29 -2.56
N TYR A 299 13.47 3.38 -2.10
CA TYR A 299 13.62 1.94 -2.34
C TYR A 299 12.30 1.34 -2.85
N PRO A 300 12.36 0.29 -3.68
CA PRO A 300 11.17 -0.40 -4.14
C PRO A 300 10.48 -1.17 -3.00
N ASN A 301 9.15 -1.18 -2.98
CA ASN A 301 8.41 -2.10 -2.11
C ASN A 301 8.36 -3.49 -2.74
N VAL A 302 8.65 -4.54 -1.95
CA VAL A 302 8.63 -5.94 -2.39
C VAL A 302 7.65 -6.78 -1.58
N TYR A 303 6.68 -6.12 -0.94
CA TYR A 303 5.70 -6.72 -0.05
C TYR A 303 4.26 -6.60 -0.57
N GLY A 304 4.09 -6.19 -1.83
CA GLY A 304 2.81 -6.19 -2.54
C GLY A 304 2.23 -4.82 -2.83
N ILE A 305 2.97 -3.73 -2.57
CA ILE A 305 2.65 -2.43 -3.17
C ILE A 305 3.47 -2.30 -4.46
N ASP A 306 2.79 -2.06 -5.58
CA ASP A 306 3.51 -1.82 -6.83
C ASP A 306 4.22 -0.47 -6.79
N MET A 307 5.55 -0.53 -6.82
CA MET A 307 6.44 0.63 -6.90
C MET A 307 7.37 0.46 -8.09
N PRO A 308 7.79 1.54 -8.76
CA PRO A 308 8.70 1.43 -9.89
C PRO A 308 10.11 0.99 -9.46
N THR A 309 11.00 0.76 -10.42
CA THR A 309 12.41 0.44 -10.15
C THR A 309 13.12 1.61 -9.48
N ARG A 310 14.25 1.36 -8.81
CA ARG A 310 15.03 2.41 -8.15
C ARG A 310 15.51 3.49 -9.12
N ALA A 311 15.81 3.12 -10.37
CA ALA A 311 16.19 4.07 -11.42
C ALA A 311 15.07 5.07 -11.76
N GLU A 312 13.81 4.68 -11.61
CA GLU A 312 12.63 5.51 -11.87
C GLU A 312 12.18 6.33 -10.65
N LEU A 313 12.65 5.99 -9.45
CA LEU A 313 12.36 6.75 -8.23
C LEU A 313 13.16 8.06 -8.24
N ILE A 314 12.47 9.19 -8.21
CA ILE A 314 13.11 10.51 -8.31
C ILE A 314 14.11 10.75 -7.17
N ALA A 315 13.80 10.22 -5.98
CA ALA A 315 14.59 10.41 -4.77
C ALA A 315 15.62 9.31 -4.52
N ALA A 316 15.71 8.24 -5.32
CA ALA A 316 16.64 7.13 -5.04
C ALA A 316 18.10 7.58 -4.89
N HIS A 317 18.54 8.52 -5.73
CA HIS A 317 19.92 9.00 -5.78
C HIS A 317 20.03 10.53 -5.75
N ARG A 318 19.01 11.21 -5.24
CA ARG A 318 18.95 12.68 -5.19
C ARG A 318 18.72 13.19 -3.76
N SER A 319 19.29 14.36 -3.47
CA SER A 319 18.93 15.13 -2.26
C SER A 319 17.54 15.74 -2.39
N GLU A 320 16.94 16.16 -1.27
CA GLU A 320 15.62 16.79 -1.29
C GLU A 320 15.60 18.07 -2.14
N ASP A 321 16.68 18.87 -2.09
CA ASP A 321 16.85 20.07 -2.91
C ASP A 321 16.93 19.76 -4.41
N GLU A 322 17.61 18.67 -4.77
CA GLU A 322 17.69 18.21 -6.16
C GLU A 322 16.33 17.76 -6.68
N VAL A 323 15.55 17.06 -5.84
CA VAL A 323 14.17 16.68 -6.18
C VAL A 323 13.28 17.92 -6.32
N GLY A 324 13.39 18.89 -5.40
CA GLY A 324 12.65 20.16 -5.47
C GLY A 324 12.90 20.92 -6.77
N ARG A 325 14.17 20.99 -7.19
CA ARG A 325 14.58 21.58 -8.48
C ARG A 325 14.01 20.81 -9.67
N GLU A 326 14.08 19.47 -9.66
CA GLU A 326 13.60 18.62 -10.74
C GLU A 326 12.07 18.75 -10.95
N ILE A 327 11.30 18.88 -9.87
CA ILE A 327 9.84 19.12 -9.97
C ILE A 327 9.49 20.60 -10.20
N GLY A 328 10.46 21.51 -10.13
CA GLY A 328 10.29 22.94 -10.35
C GLY A 328 9.65 23.71 -9.19
N ALA A 329 9.70 23.17 -7.97
CA ALA A 329 9.19 23.83 -6.76
C ALA A 329 10.19 24.87 -6.23
N ASP A 330 9.69 25.95 -5.64
CA ASP A 330 10.53 26.98 -4.99
C ASP A 330 11.14 26.47 -3.67
N ALA A 331 10.47 25.53 -3.01
CA ALA A 331 10.98 24.74 -1.90
C ALA A 331 10.22 23.41 -1.85
N LEU A 332 10.90 22.34 -1.44
CA LEU A 332 10.31 21.02 -1.24
C LEU A 332 10.54 20.58 0.21
N ILE A 333 9.48 20.13 0.87
CA ILE A 333 9.49 19.70 2.26
C ILE A 333 9.03 18.25 2.34
N TYR A 334 9.92 17.34 2.71
CA TYR A 334 9.55 15.96 3.03
C TYR A 334 9.23 15.80 4.52
N GLN A 335 8.28 14.92 4.83
CA GLN A 335 8.07 14.46 6.19
C GLN A 335 9.25 13.61 6.67
N ASP A 336 9.65 13.74 7.94
CA ASP A 336 10.66 12.84 8.51
C ASP A 336 10.08 11.46 8.78
N LEU A 337 10.87 10.41 8.55
CA LEU A 337 10.41 9.03 8.76
C LEU A 337 10.00 8.76 10.21
N GLU A 338 10.76 9.24 11.20
CA GLU A 338 10.38 9.06 12.60
C GLU A 338 9.13 9.87 12.97
N SER A 339 8.94 11.05 12.38
CA SER A 339 7.71 11.84 12.54
C SER A 339 6.49 11.14 11.92
N LEU A 340 6.67 10.45 10.78
CA LEU A 340 5.63 9.60 10.19
C LEU A 340 5.29 8.40 11.10
N LYS A 341 6.29 7.67 11.58
CA LYS A 341 6.08 6.55 12.53
C LYS A 341 5.41 7.01 13.82
N ASP A 342 5.82 8.15 14.34
CA ASP A 342 5.20 8.75 15.53
C ASP A 342 3.74 9.15 15.29
N ALA A 343 3.41 9.70 14.12
CA ALA A 343 2.04 10.05 13.77
C ALA A 343 1.10 8.84 13.89
N VAL A 344 1.56 7.64 13.48
CA VAL A 344 0.82 6.38 13.65
C VAL A 344 0.80 5.94 15.12
N ARG A 345 1.93 5.96 15.81
CA ARG A 345 2.05 5.58 17.24
C ARG A 345 1.16 6.40 18.17
N ARG A 346 0.94 7.68 17.86
CA ARG A 346 0.05 8.55 18.64
C ARG A 346 -1.41 8.10 18.57
N VAL A 347 -1.81 7.48 17.47
CA VAL A 347 -3.16 6.92 17.31
C VAL A 347 -3.25 5.56 17.99
N ASN A 348 -2.23 4.71 17.84
CA ASN A 348 -2.14 3.45 18.59
C ASN A 348 -0.71 3.20 19.12
N PRO A 349 -0.45 3.41 20.44
CA PRO A 349 0.87 3.23 21.04
C PRO A 349 1.39 1.79 21.02
N LYS A 350 0.53 0.79 20.74
CA LYS A 350 0.94 -0.61 20.59
C LYS A 350 1.74 -0.85 19.30
N LEU A 351 1.65 0.05 18.32
CA LEU A 351 2.34 -0.05 17.04
C LEU A 351 3.78 0.47 17.16
N VAL A 352 4.67 -0.35 17.70
CA VAL A 352 6.06 0.06 17.99
C VAL A 352 6.93 0.05 16.74
N SER A 353 6.72 -0.88 15.82
CA SER A 353 7.52 -1.07 14.60
C SER A 353 6.64 -1.02 13.36
N PHE A 354 7.26 -0.73 12.21
CA PHE A 354 6.58 -0.56 10.94
C PHE A 354 7.43 -1.11 9.80
N GLU A 355 6.78 -1.67 8.79
CA GLU A 355 7.42 -1.94 7.50
C GLU A 355 7.50 -0.61 6.74
N ALA A 356 8.72 -0.06 6.65
CA ALA A 356 9.02 1.24 6.07
C ALA A 356 10.17 1.15 5.04
N SER A 357 10.39 -0.03 4.46
CA SER A 357 11.53 -0.33 3.60
C SER A 357 11.64 0.59 2.40
N CYS A 358 10.50 1.03 1.84
CA CYS A 358 10.48 1.99 0.74
C CYS A 358 11.14 3.35 1.07
N PHE A 359 11.30 3.68 2.36
CA PHE A 359 11.96 4.90 2.84
C PHE A 359 13.38 4.64 3.36
N ASP A 360 13.59 3.62 4.20
CA ASP A 360 14.86 3.38 4.90
C ASP A 360 15.69 2.20 4.37
N GLY A 361 15.16 1.44 3.42
CA GLY A 361 15.82 0.28 2.83
C GLY A 361 15.93 -0.93 3.77
N ARG A 362 15.25 -0.90 4.92
CA ARG A 362 15.29 -1.98 5.91
C ARG A 362 14.11 -2.93 5.72
N TYR A 363 14.37 -4.00 4.99
CA TYR A 363 13.38 -5.05 4.72
C TYR A 363 13.31 -6.06 5.87
N VAL A 364 12.16 -6.13 6.54
CA VAL A 364 11.97 -6.88 7.79
C VAL A 364 12.12 -8.42 7.65
N THR A 365 11.90 -8.98 6.46
CA THR A 365 12.03 -10.43 6.21
C THR A 365 13.48 -10.93 6.18
N GLY A 366 14.45 -10.02 6.07
CA GLY A 366 15.89 -10.32 6.13
C GLY A 366 16.48 -11.04 4.92
N ASP A 367 15.67 -11.32 3.89
CA ASP A 367 16.07 -12.03 2.66
C ASP A 367 16.13 -11.12 1.42
N VAL A 368 15.78 -9.84 1.56
CA VAL A 368 15.84 -8.85 0.48
C VAL A 368 17.26 -8.29 0.41
N THR A 369 18.03 -8.77 -0.56
CA THR A 369 19.41 -8.31 -0.84
C THR A 369 19.45 -7.34 -2.03
N SER A 370 20.57 -6.63 -2.19
CA SER A 370 20.81 -5.82 -3.38
C SER A 370 20.69 -6.64 -4.68
N ASP A 371 21.17 -7.88 -4.68
CA ASP A 371 21.11 -8.79 -5.83
C ASP A 371 19.66 -9.16 -6.16
N TYR A 372 18.85 -9.44 -5.14
CA TYR A 372 17.42 -9.70 -5.31
C TYR A 372 16.69 -8.50 -5.93
N LEU A 373 16.96 -7.29 -5.43
CA LEU A 373 16.39 -6.07 -5.99
C LEU A 373 16.82 -5.87 -7.45
N GLN A 374 18.09 -6.06 -7.76
CA GLN A 374 18.61 -5.94 -9.12
C GLN A 374 17.99 -6.98 -10.07
N ALA A 375 17.75 -8.21 -9.59
CA ALA A 375 17.07 -9.24 -10.37
C ALA A 375 15.60 -8.90 -10.66
N ILE A 376 14.90 -8.21 -9.74
CA ILE A 376 13.55 -7.71 -10.00
C ILE A 376 13.57 -6.57 -11.02
N GLU A 377 14.51 -5.63 -10.87
CA GLU A 377 14.65 -4.50 -11.78
C GLU A 377 14.92 -4.99 -13.21
N THR A 378 15.86 -5.92 -13.38
CA THR A 378 16.21 -6.50 -14.69
C THR A 378 15.01 -7.17 -15.35
N ARG A 379 14.26 -8.00 -14.61
CA ARG A 379 13.06 -8.68 -15.13
C ARG A 379 11.97 -7.71 -15.59
N ARG A 380 11.80 -6.60 -14.88
CA ARG A 380 10.81 -5.56 -15.24
C ARG A 380 11.23 -4.77 -16.47
N ASP A 381 12.51 -4.44 -16.58
CA ASP A 381 13.03 -3.76 -17.75
C ASP A 381 12.93 -4.66 -19.00
N GLU A 382 13.25 -5.95 -18.86
CA GLU A 382 13.05 -6.94 -19.94
C GLU A 382 11.58 -7.06 -20.36
N ALA A 383 10.65 -7.19 -19.41
CA ALA A 383 9.21 -7.27 -19.71
C ALA A 383 8.65 -6.01 -20.40
N ARG A 384 9.24 -4.84 -20.12
CA ARG A 384 8.88 -3.58 -20.78
C ARG A 384 9.41 -3.50 -22.19
N ASP A 385 10.64 -3.98 -22.42
CA ASP A 385 11.26 -4.03 -23.74
C ASP A 385 10.58 -5.06 -24.66
N THR A 386 10.05 -6.16 -24.11
CA THR A 386 9.27 -7.15 -24.85
C THR A 386 7.80 -6.76 -25.06
N GLY A 387 7.31 -5.73 -24.36
CA GLY A 387 5.91 -5.26 -24.45
C GLY A 387 4.91 -6.16 -23.71
N GLU A 388 5.37 -7.06 -22.84
CA GLU A 388 4.53 -8.00 -22.08
C GLU A 388 3.85 -7.35 -20.86
N ASP A 389 4.33 -6.17 -20.44
CA ASP A 389 3.85 -5.44 -19.24
C ASP A 389 2.35 -5.07 -19.29
N ASP A 390 1.75 -4.95 -20.49
CA ASP A 390 0.31 -4.67 -20.67
C ASP A 390 -0.60 -5.92 -20.57
N THR A 391 -0.03 -7.13 -20.55
CA THR A 391 -0.80 -8.41 -20.61
C THR A 391 -0.91 -9.14 -19.27
N ALA A 392 -0.03 -8.86 -18.30
CA ALA A 392 0.00 -9.58 -17.02
C ALA A 392 -1.21 -9.31 -16.09
N GLN A 393 -2.11 -8.37 -16.43
CA GLN A 393 -3.27 -7.99 -15.62
C GLN A 393 -4.65 -8.36 -16.21
N LEU A 394 -4.73 -8.93 -17.41
CA LEU A 394 -6.01 -9.15 -18.11
C LEU A 394 -6.10 -10.47 -18.90
N ASP A 395 -5.66 -11.59 -18.33
CA ASP A 395 -6.04 -12.92 -18.83
C ASP A 395 -7.20 -13.51 -18.02
N LEU A 396 -8.33 -12.80 -18.03
CA LEU A 396 -9.64 -13.43 -17.88
C LEU A 396 -10.12 -13.77 -19.28
N ASN A 397 -9.65 -14.91 -19.80
CA ASN A 397 -10.16 -15.48 -21.04
C ASN A 397 -11.64 -15.84 -20.84
N LEU A 398 -12.52 -14.89 -21.18
CA LEU A 398 -13.90 -15.16 -21.54
C LEU A 398 -13.87 -16.12 -22.73
N VAL A 399 -14.35 -17.34 -22.46
CA VAL A 399 -14.73 -18.33 -23.46
C VAL A 399 -15.50 -17.62 -24.57
N THR A 400 -14.96 -17.66 -25.78
CA THR A 400 -15.68 -17.31 -26.99
C THR A 400 -16.86 -18.28 -27.11
N ALA A 401 -18.07 -17.76 -26.94
CA ALA A 401 -19.30 -18.48 -27.26
C ALA A 401 -19.28 -18.84 -28.75
N GLN A 402 -19.58 -20.12 -29.05
CA GLN A 402 -19.87 -20.60 -30.40
C GLN A 402 -21.21 -20.07 -30.92
#